data_AF-A0A9W9RQI6-F1
#
_entry.id   AF-A0A9W9RQI6-F1
#
_cell.length_a   1.000
_cell.length_b   1.000
_cell.length_c   1.000
_cell.angle_alpha   90.00
_cell.angle_beta   90.00
_cell.angle_gamma   90.00
#
_symmetry.space_group_name_H-M   'P 1'
#
loop_
_entity.id
_entity.type
_entity.pdbx_description
1 polymer ?
#
loop_
_entity_poly.entity_id
_entity_poly.type
_entity_poly.pdbx_seq_one_letter_code
_entity_poly.pdbx_strand_id
1 'polypeptide(L)'
;WKGHIKAAAEAQEVWQYIDPDLSDQEISTIPKGLQPPDIQTLDLSADERAHLTYLVSAYKKKQKQWDKVKERLAKINQLIIQRVDRDVDELILGISSPREQLKLLKGRFTTREEDRWLRLRET
;
A
#
# COMPACT_ATOMS: atom_id res chain seq x y z
N TRP A 1 -16.46 5.45 -7.10
CA TRP A 1 -15.02 5.13 -7.18
C TRP A 1 -14.52 4.36 -5.94
N LYS A 2 -14.67 4.87 -4.71
CA LYS A 2 -14.13 4.27 -3.47
C LYS A 2 -14.53 2.81 -3.24
N GLY A 3 -15.81 2.47 -3.39
CA GLY A 3 -16.31 1.10 -3.17
C GLY A 3 -15.68 0.05 -4.10
N HIS A 4 -15.43 0.41 -5.36
CA HIS A 4 -14.78 -0.49 -6.33
C HIS A 4 -13.30 -0.70 -5.99
N ILE A 5 -12.59 0.36 -5.60
CA ILE A 5 -11.18 0.27 -5.19
C ILE A 5 -11.03 -0.55 -3.92
N LYS A 6 -11.94 -0.36 -2.95
CA LYS A 6 -12.01 -1.16 -1.73
C LYS A 6 -12.21 -2.65 -2.04
N ALA A 7 -13.21 -2.99 -2.85
CA ALA A 7 -13.46 -4.38 -3.23
C ALA A 7 -12.26 -5.03 -3.94
N ALA A 8 -11.59 -4.29 -4.84
CA ALA A 8 -10.39 -4.79 -5.51
C ALA A 8 -9.21 -5.00 -4.54
N ALA A 9 -9.02 -4.09 -3.58
CA ALA A 9 -7.96 -4.19 -2.57
C ALA A 9 -8.21 -5.29 -1.55
N GLU A 10 -9.48 -5.53 -1.17
CA GLU A 10 -9.90 -6.66 -0.34
C GLU A 10 -9.65 -8.00 -1.05
N ALA A 11 -10.02 -8.09 -2.34
CA ALA A 11 -9.74 -9.28 -3.15
C ALA A 11 -8.23 -9.57 -3.34
N GLN A 12 -7.39 -8.54 -3.21
CA GLN A 12 -5.93 -8.66 -3.22
C GLN A 12 -5.34 -8.79 -1.81
N GLU A 13 -6.16 -8.78 -0.75
CA GLU A 13 -5.75 -8.86 0.66
C GLU A 13 -4.76 -7.74 1.06
N VAL A 14 -4.95 -6.53 0.52
CA VAL A 14 -4.07 -5.38 0.80
C VAL A 14 -4.81 -4.16 1.36
N TRP A 15 -6.14 -4.23 1.53
CA TRP A 15 -6.94 -3.11 2.02
C TRP A 15 -6.45 -2.58 3.37
N GLN A 16 -6.04 -3.46 4.28
CA GLN A 16 -5.51 -3.13 5.60
C GLN A 16 -4.25 -2.26 5.58
N TYR A 17 -3.56 -2.14 4.45
CA TYR A 17 -2.37 -1.29 4.27
C TYR A 17 -2.69 0.07 3.65
N ILE A 18 -3.89 0.24 3.10
CA ILE A 18 -4.24 1.44 2.30
C ILE A 18 -5.54 2.11 2.70
N ASP A 19 -6.22 1.59 3.74
CA ASP A 19 -7.49 2.16 4.21
C ASP A 19 -7.30 3.65 4.59
N PRO A 20 -7.99 4.58 3.91
CA PRO A 20 -7.91 6.01 4.21
C PRO A 20 -8.71 6.41 5.46
N ASP A 21 -9.54 5.51 6.00
CA ASP A 21 -10.39 5.77 7.15
C ASP A 21 -9.70 5.41 8.48
N LEU A 22 -8.67 4.58 8.46
CA LEU A 22 -7.84 4.25 9.63
C LEU A 22 -6.83 5.35 9.95
N SER A 23 -6.54 5.56 11.23
CA SER A 23 -5.42 6.40 11.67
C SER A 23 -4.07 5.78 11.30
N ASP A 24 -3.00 6.57 11.35
CA ASP A 24 -1.64 6.08 11.07
C ASP A 24 -1.14 5.06 12.11
N GLN A 25 -1.77 5.00 13.28
CA GLN A 25 -1.47 4.03 14.34
C GLN A 25 -2.23 2.71 14.18
N GLU A 26 -3.42 2.75 13.58
CA GLU A 26 -4.29 1.58 13.39
C GLU A 26 -3.99 0.84 12.09
N ILE A 27 -3.34 1.51 11.13
CA ILE A 27 -3.07 0.89 9.85
C ILE A 27 -2.03 -0.22 9.95
N SER A 28 -2.25 -1.30 9.22
CA SER A 28 -1.26 -2.36 9.13
C SER A 28 0.01 -1.82 8.48
N THR A 29 1.16 -2.15 9.04
CA THR A 29 2.44 -1.82 8.43
C THR A 29 2.70 -2.78 7.26
N ILE A 30 3.00 -2.24 6.09
CA ILE A 30 3.52 -3.06 4.98
C ILE A 30 4.77 -3.77 5.49
N PRO A 31 4.92 -5.09 5.26
CA PRO A 31 6.14 -5.80 5.65
C PRO A 31 7.36 -5.00 5.16
N LYS A 32 8.42 -4.88 5.96
CA LYS A 32 9.63 -4.21 5.48
C LYS A 32 10.42 -5.17 4.61
N GLY A 33 10.94 -4.67 3.48
CA GLY A 33 11.98 -5.37 2.74
C GLY A 33 13.15 -5.60 3.70
N LEU A 34 13.66 -6.83 3.73
CA LEU A 34 14.79 -7.16 4.58
C LEU A 34 16.07 -6.93 3.74
N GLN A 35 17.19 -6.64 4.39
CA GLN A 35 18.51 -6.70 3.73
C GLN A 35 19.04 -8.12 3.79
N PRO A 36 19.59 -8.67 2.69
CA PRO A 36 20.15 -10.01 2.73
C PRO A 36 21.31 -10.04 3.72
N PRO A 37 21.46 -11.11 4.52
CA PRO A 37 22.68 -11.30 5.29
C PRO A 37 23.86 -11.36 4.31
N ASP A 38 24.95 -10.65 4.63
CA ASP A 38 26.19 -10.71 3.86
C ASP A 38 26.96 -11.98 4.25
N ILE A 39 27.34 -12.80 3.27
CA ILE A 39 27.82 -14.18 3.48
C ILE A 39 29.20 -14.39 2.86
N GLN A 40 29.73 -13.44 2.10
CA GLN A 40 30.84 -13.72 1.18
C GLN A 40 32.22 -13.83 1.85
N THR A 41 32.33 -13.72 3.17
CA THR A 41 33.64 -13.59 3.85
C THR A 41 33.82 -14.42 5.12
N LEU A 42 32.88 -15.30 5.48
CA LEU A 42 32.96 -16.03 6.76
C LEU A 42 33.42 -17.47 6.57
N ASP A 43 34.54 -17.83 7.21
CA ASP A 43 34.96 -19.23 7.38
C ASP A 43 34.11 -19.86 8.49
N LEU A 44 33.04 -20.55 8.07
CA LEU A 44 32.01 -21.07 8.98
C LEU A 44 32.17 -22.57 9.19
N SER A 45 32.01 -23.03 10.43
CA SER A 45 31.82 -24.45 10.75
C SER A 45 30.56 -25.03 10.07
N ALA A 46 30.42 -26.35 10.08
CA ALA A 46 29.26 -27.03 9.48
C ALA A 46 27.93 -26.61 10.13
N ASP A 47 27.91 -26.45 11.45
CA ASP A 47 26.72 -26.04 12.21
C ASP A 47 26.35 -24.58 11.93
N GLU A 48 27.34 -23.70 11.84
CA GLU A 48 27.12 -22.29 11.47
C GLU A 48 26.61 -22.15 10.03
N ARG A 49 27.09 -22.99 9.10
CA ARG A 49 26.55 -23.07 7.73
C ARG A 49 25.10 -23.53 7.70
N ALA A 50 24.74 -24.52 8.51
CA ALA A 50 23.36 -24.98 8.63
C ALA A 50 22.44 -23.88 9.20
N HIS A 51 22.89 -23.19 10.25
CA HIS A 51 22.15 -22.08 10.84
C HIS A 51 21.99 -20.91 9.87
N LEU A 52 23.05 -20.54 9.15
CA LEU A 52 23.00 -19.47 8.15
C LEU A 52 22.07 -19.84 6.98
N THR A 53 22.08 -21.09 6.53
CA THR A 53 21.18 -21.58 5.49
C THR A 53 19.71 -21.46 5.94
N TYR A 54 19.42 -21.79 7.20
CA TYR A 54 18.10 -21.60 7.79
C TYR A 54 17.70 -20.11 7.77
N LEU A 55 18.57 -19.21 8.23
CA LEU A 55 18.32 -17.76 8.24
C LEU A 55 18.07 -17.20 6.84
N VAL A 56 18.89 -17.59 5.85
CA VAL A 56 18.71 -17.21 4.44
C VAL A 56 17.39 -17.72 3.89
N SER A 57 17.00 -18.95 4.22
CA SER A 57 15.73 -19.51 3.78
C SER A 57 14.52 -18.75 4.38
N ALA A 58 14.59 -18.41 5.66
CA ALA A 58 13.57 -17.63 6.35
C ALA A 58 13.48 -16.20 5.78
N TYR A 59 14.64 -15.58 5.52
CA TYR A 59 14.75 -14.31 4.82
C TYR A 59 14.08 -14.35 3.45
N LYS A 60 14.43 -15.33 2.60
CA LYS A 60 13.87 -15.47 1.25
C LYS A 60 12.35 -15.65 1.27
N LYS A 61 11.80 -16.37 2.25
CA LYS A 61 10.35 -16.52 2.43
C LYS A 61 9.68 -15.18 2.75
N LYS A 62 10.22 -14.42 3.70
CA LYS A 62 9.72 -13.09 4.07
C LYS A 62 9.83 -12.10 2.91
N GLN A 63 10.95 -12.12 2.20
CA GLN A 63 11.17 -11.28 1.02
C GLN A 63 10.14 -11.56 -0.08
N LYS A 64 9.86 -12.84 -0.38
CA LYS A 64 8.79 -13.22 -1.33
C LYS A 64 7.42 -12.73 -0.92
N GLN A 65 7.10 -12.75 0.38
CA GLN A 65 5.83 -12.21 0.87
C GLN A 65 5.77 -10.69 0.68
N TRP A 66 6.86 -10.00 0.98
CA TRP A 66 6.98 -8.56 0.75
C TRP A 66 6.81 -8.18 -0.72
N ASP A 67 7.53 -8.87 -1.62
CA ASP A 67 7.46 -8.61 -3.06
C ASP A 67 6.02 -8.78 -3.58
N LYS A 68 5.29 -9.81 -3.12
CA LYS A 68 3.88 -10.03 -3.45
C LYS A 68 2.98 -8.89 -2.99
N VAL A 69 3.13 -8.44 -1.73
CA VAL A 69 2.33 -7.32 -1.20
C VAL A 69 2.63 -6.05 -2.00
N LYS A 70 3.89 -5.78 -2.31
CA LYS A 70 4.30 -4.63 -3.11
C LYS A 70 3.70 -4.65 -4.52
N GLU A 71 3.72 -5.80 -5.20
CA GLU A 71 3.12 -5.96 -6.52
C GLU A 71 1.60 -5.72 -6.48
N ARG A 72 0.91 -6.28 -5.48
CA ARG A 72 -0.53 -6.09 -5.27
C ARG A 72 -0.87 -4.61 -5.03
N LEU A 73 -0.10 -3.92 -4.20
CA LEU A 73 -0.25 -2.49 -3.96
C LEU A 73 -0.02 -1.65 -5.22
N ALA A 74 0.96 -2.02 -6.05
CA ALA A 74 1.20 -1.33 -7.33
C ALA A 74 0.01 -1.48 -8.29
N LYS A 75 -0.64 -2.65 -8.33
CA LYS A 75 -1.88 -2.86 -9.11
C LYS A 75 -3.02 -1.98 -8.60
N ILE A 76 -3.18 -1.85 -7.28
CA ILE A 76 -4.18 -0.95 -6.70
C ILE A 76 -3.87 0.51 -7.03
N ASN A 77 -2.59 0.90 -6.98
CA ASN A 77 -2.15 2.24 -7.38
C ASN A 77 -2.58 2.57 -8.83
N GLN A 78 -2.32 1.66 -9.76
CA GLN A 78 -2.75 1.80 -11.15
C GLN A 78 -4.27 1.87 -11.29
N LEU A 79 -4.99 1.05 -10.51
CA LEU A 79 -6.45 1.08 -10.52
C LEU A 79 -7.01 2.41 -10.03
N ILE A 80 -6.41 3.02 -8.99
CA ILE A 80 -6.79 4.35 -8.51
C ILE A 80 -6.63 5.36 -9.66
N ILE A 81 -5.45 5.41 -10.27
CA ILE A 81 -5.14 6.33 -11.37
C ILE A 81 -6.12 6.14 -12.54
N GLN A 82 -6.46 4.90 -12.91
CA GLN A 82 -7.38 4.64 -14.03
C GLN A 82 -8.85 4.97 -13.74
N ARG A 83 -9.25 5.03 -12.46
CA ARG A 83 -10.64 5.19 -12.05
C ARG A 83 -11.00 6.58 -11.56
N VAL A 84 -10.01 7.44 -11.38
CA VAL A 84 -10.18 8.83 -11.01
C VAL A 84 -10.36 9.63 -12.31
N ASP A 85 -11.28 10.58 -12.31
CA ASP A 85 -11.51 11.43 -13.47
C ASP A 85 -10.29 12.33 -13.71
N ARG A 86 -10.02 12.71 -14.97
CA ARG A 86 -8.88 13.58 -15.34
C ARG A 86 -8.78 14.86 -14.52
N ASP A 87 -9.91 15.44 -14.12
CA ASP A 87 -9.96 16.67 -13.31
C ASP A 87 -9.42 16.48 -11.87
N VAL A 88 -9.21 15.23 -11.48
CA VAL A 88 -8.80 14.81 -10.14
C VAL A 88 -7.45 14.06 -10.21
N ASP A 89 -6.99 13.68 -11.41
CA ASP A 89 -5.66 13.10 -11.64
C ASP A 89 -4.53 14.02 -11.15
N GLU A 90 -4.65 15.33 -11.34
CA GLU A 90 -3.65 16.30 -10.87
C GLU A 90 -3.45 16.26 -9.35
N LEU A 91 -4.49 15.89 -8.58
CA LEU A 91 -4.40 15.81 -7.12
C LEU A 91 -3.57 14.63 -6.63
N ILE A 92 -3.44 13.58 -7.45
CA ILE A 92 -2.74 12.35 -7.10
C ILE A 92 -1.44 12.16 -7.90
N LEU A 93 -1.14 13.10 -8.81
CA LEU A 93 0.05 13.07 -9.65
C LEU A 93 1.32 13.10 -8.80
N GLY A 94 2.26 12.18 -9.06
CA GLY A 94 3.51 12.08 -8.32
C GLY A 94 3.41 11.42 -6.95
N ILE A 95 2.21 11.11 -6.45
CA ILE A 95 2.01 10.40 -5.19
C ILE A 95 2.06 8.91 -5.46
N SER A 96 3.04 8.23 -4.86
CA SER A 96 3.24 6.78 -5.07
C SER A 96 2.51 5.92 -4.04
N SER A 97 2.07 6.50 -2.92
CA SER A 97 1.36 5.81 -1.85
C SER A 97 -0.13 5.74 -2.17
N PRO A 98 -0.70 4.54 -2.40
CA PRO A 98 -2.13 4.38 -2.68
C PRO A 98 -3.00 4.94 -1.55
N ARG A 99 -2.54 4.84 -0.29
CA ARG A 99 -3.25 5.38 0.86
C ARG A 99 -3.35 6.90 0.81
N GLU A 100 -2.24 7.57 0.51
CA GLU A 100 -2.21 9.04 0.44
C GLU A 100 -3.10 9.55 -0.68
N GLN A 101 -3.05 8.89 -1.85
CA GLN A 101 -3.99 9.17 -2.94
C GLN A 101 -5.44 9.02 -2.47
N LEU A 102 -5.79 7.92 -1.80
CA LEU A 102 -7.15 7.69 -1.29
C LEU A 102 -7.58 8.73 -0.23
N LYS A 103 -6.67 9.18 0.65
CA LYS A 103 -6.95 10.24 1.64
C LYS A 103 -7.26 11.58 0.93
N LEU A 104 -6.46 11.95 -0.07
CA LEU A 104 -6.68 13.19 -0.84
C LEU A 104 -7.97 13.16 -1.64
N LEU A 105 -8.23 12.04 -2.33
CA LEU A 105 -9.48 11.83 -3.07
C LEU A 105 -10.68 11.93 -2.13
N LYS A 106 -10.62 11.26 -0.96
CA LYS A 106 -11.68 11.37 0.07
C LYS A 106 -11.91 12.83 0.44
N GLY A 107 -10.87 13.57 0.81
CA GLY A 107 -10.98 14.99 1.18
C GLY A 107 -11.66 15.82 0.09
N ARG A 108 -11.23 15.66 -1.18
CA ARG A 108 -11.79 16.40 -2.31
C ARG A 108 -13.28 16.14 -2.53
N PHE A 109 -13.71 14.87 -2.46
CA PHE A 109 -15.10 14.51 -2.69
C PHE A 109 -16.01 14.88 -1.52
N THR A 110 -15.53 14.85 -0.27
CA THR A 110 -16.29 15.32 0.89
C THR A 110 -16.57 16.82 0.82
N THR A 111 -15.56 17.65 0.53
CA THR A 111 -15.74 19.11 0.42
C THR A 111 -16.74 19.47 -0.69
N ARG A 112 -16.72 18.74 -1.81
CA ARG A 112 -17.63 18.99 -2.94
C ARG A 112 -19.09 18.65 -2.60
N GLU A 113 -19.33 17.68 -1.72
CA GLU A 113 -20.68 17.38 -1.22
C GLU A 113 -21.17 18.45 -0.25
N GLU A 114 -20.33 18.89 0.69
CA GLU A 114 -20.65 19.97 1.63
C GLU A 114 -20.99 21.28 0.92
N ASP A 115 -20.19 21.68 -0.08
CA ASP A 115 -20.47 22.84 -0.93
C ASP A 115 -21.81 22.73 -1.66
N ARG A 116 -22.19 21.51 -2.06
CA ARG A 116 -23.45 21.25 -2.75
C ARG A 116 -24.65 21.38 -1.81
N TRP A 117 -24.51 20.88 -0.58
CA TRP A 117 -25.52 20.99 0.46
C TRP A 117 -25.72 22.42 0.96
N LEU A 118 -24.65 23.23 1.06
CA LEU A 118 -24.75 24.65 1.40
C LEU A 118 -25.57 25.42 0.36
N ARG A 119 -25.27 25.23 -0.94
CA ARG A 119 -26.02 25.90 -2.03
C ARG A 119 -27.49 25.52 -2.08
N LEU A 120 -27.82 24.27 -1.73
CA LEU A 120 -29.21 23.79 -1.66
C LEU A 120 -29.98 24.32 -0.44
N ARG A 121 -29.30 24.86 0.58
CA ARG A 121 -29.94 25.52 1.74
C ARG A 121 -30.10 27.02 1.55
N GLU A 122 -29.36 27.61 0.62
CA GLU A 122 -29.43 29.04 0.25
C GLU A 122 -30.47 29.33 -0.85
N THR A 123 -31.13 28.29 -1.38
CA THR A 123 -32.24 28.37 -2.35
C THR A 123 -33.56 27.98 -1.72
#